data_AF-A0A1F8WI05-F1
#
_entry.id   AF-A0A1F8WI05-F1
#
_cell.length_a   1.000
_cell.length_b   1.000
_cell.length_c   1.000
_cell.angle_alpha   90.00
_cell.angle_beta   90.00
_cell.angle_gamma   90.00
#
_symmetry.space_group_name_H-M   'P 1'
#
loop_
_entity.id
_entity.type
_entity.pdbx_description
1 polymer ?
#
loop_
_entity_poly.entity_id
_entity_poly.type
_entity_poly.pdbx_seq_one_letter_code
_entity_poly.pdbx_strand_id
1 'polypeptide(L)' 'MSLANRMQQHWNEVKIFMKKEWPRFSGTTLQSINGNFDRFLFYLKDNYNNFPLEEAIARQKIQNFLNKLENLPE' A
#
# COMPACT_ATOMS: atom_id res chain seq x y z
N MET A 1 12.75 -5.88 -9.78
CA MET A 1 11.85 -6.34 -8.71
C MET A 1 10.54 -5.56 -8.83
N SER A 2 9.39 -6.22 -8.96
CA SER A 2 8.10 -5.54 -9.14
C SER A 2 7.58 -4.92 -7.84
N LEU A 3 6.76 -3.87 -7.92
CA LEU A 3 6.16 -3.20 -6.75
C LEU A 3 5.42 -4.18 -5.83
N ALA A 4 4.70 -5.14 -6.41
CA ALA A 4 3.99 -6.18 -5.66
C ALA A 4 4.94 -7.06 -4.83
N ASN A 5 6.10 -7.45 -5.37
CA ASN A 5 7.07 -8.25 -4.62
C ASN A 5 7.68 -7.45 -3.47
N ARG A 6 8.06 -6.19 -3.73
CA ARG A 6 8.61 -5.29 -2.71
C ARG A 6 7.59 -5.03 -1.58
N MET A 7 6.34 -4.79 -1.96
CA MET A 7 5.23 -4.62 -1.01
C MET A 7 5.02 -5.87 -0.14
N GLN A 8 5.11 -7.06 -0.73
CA GLN A 8 4.97 -8.31 0.00
C GLN A 8 6.16 -8.54 0.96
N GLN A 9 7.38 -8.23 0.54
CA GLN A 9 8.57 -8.36 1.39
C GLN A 9 8.55 -7.42 2.59
N HIS A 10 8.12 -6.17 2.39
CA HIS A 10 8.02 -5.16 3.44
C HIS A 10 6.60 -5.04 4.00
N TRP A 11 5.80 -6.10 3.92
CA TRP A 11 4.37 -6.02 4.21
C TRP A 11 4.05 -5.49 5.62
N ASN A 12 4.83 -5.88 6.63
CA ASN A 12 4.61 -5.41 8.01
C ASN A 12 4.73 -3.88 8.12
N GLU A 13 5.72 -3.29 7.47
CA GLU A 13 5.94 -1.85 7.46
C GLU A 13 4.91 -1.14 6.60
N VAL A 14 4.63 -1.70 5.41
CA VAL A 14 3.61 -1.18 4.50
C VAL A 14 2.23 -1.19 5.16
N LYS A 15 1.89 -2.23 5.92
CA LYS A 15 0.62 -2.31 6.66
C LYS A 15 0.47 -1.16 7.67
N ILE A 16 1.54 -0.81 8.39
CA ILE A 16 1.54 0.30 9.34
C ILE A 16 1.39 1.62 8.60
N PHE A 17 2.14 1.80 7.51
CA PHE A 17 2.04 2.97 6.63
C PHE A 17 0.63 3.12 6.07
N MET A 18 0.04 2.03 5.57
CA MET A 18 -1.29 2.02 4.99
C MET A 18 -2.38 2.39 6.01
N LYS A 19 -2.25 1.93 7.26
CA LYS A 19 -3.19 2.30 8.33
C LYS A 19 -3.14 3.80 8.64
N LYS A 20 -1.99 4.46 8.45
CA LYS A 20 -1.84 5.90 8.65
C LYS A 20 -2.38 6.70 7.46
N GLU A 21 -2.03 6.28 6.24
CA GLU A 21 -2.41 7.01 5.02
C GLU A 21 -3.87 6.76 4.59
N TRP A 22 -4.38 5.55 4.81
CA TRP A 22 -5.75 5.14 4.47
C TRP A 22 -6.51 4.71 5.73
N PRO A 23 -6.93 5.67 6.57
CA PRO A 23 -7.63 5.37 7.82
C PRO A 23 -9.00 4.68 7.63
N ARG A 24 -9.56 4.71 6.41
CA ARG A 24 -10.79 3.94 6.08
C ARG A 24 -10.54 2.44 6.01
N PHE A 25 -9.30 2.00 5.85
CA PHE A 25 -8.99 0.58 5.84
C PHE A 25 -9.09 -0.01 7.24
N SER A 26 -10.04 -0.94 7.39
CA SER A 26 -10.19 -1.71 8.61
C SER A 26 -9.05 -2.73 8.77
N GLY A 27 -8.84 -3.21 9.99
CA GLY A 27 -7.85 -4.27 10.26
C GLY A 27 -8.04 -5.51 9.39
N THR A 28 -9.29 -5.90 9.14
CA THR A 28 -9.68 -7.01 8.26
C THR A 28 -9.34 -6.73 6.78
N THR A 29 -9.52 -5.50 6.32
CA THR A 29 -9.15 -5.06 4.97
C THR A 29 -7.64 -5.18 4.77
N LEU A 30 -6.85 -4.67 5.72
CA LEU A 30 -5.40 -4.81 5.68
C LEU A 30 -4.97 -6.28 5.68
N GLN A 31 -5.56 -7.12 6.55
CA GLN A 31 -5.29 -8.56 6.53
C GLN A 31 -5.64 -9.22 5.19
N SER A 32 -6.70 -8.76 4.52
CA SER A 32 -7.11 -9.29 3.21
C SER A 32 -6.15 -8.86 2.10
N ILE A 33 -5.59 -7.65 2.18
CA ILE A 33 -4.55 -7.16 1.26
C ILE A 33 -3.32 -8.05 1.35
N ASN A 34 -2.81 -8.32 2.55
CA ASN A 34 -1.67 -9.24 2.78
C ASN A 34 -0.47 -9.03 1.83
N GLY A 35 -0.09 -7.79 1.56
CA GLY A 35 1.02 -7.46 0.63
C GLY A 35 0.68 -7.60 -0.85
N ASN A 36 -0.55 -7.99 -1.20
CA ASN A 36 -1.02 -8.07 -2.57
C ASN A 36 -1.48 -6.69 -3.07
N PHE A 37 -0.74 -6.16 -4.04
CA PHE A 37 -0.97 -4.82 -4.58
C PHE A 37 -2.32 -4.70 -5.32
N ASP A 38 -2.73 -5.72 -6.07
CA ASP A 38 -4.03 -5.73 -6.76
C ASP A 38 -5.21 -5.70 -5.78
N ARG A 39 -5.12 -6.46 -4.68
CA ARG A 39 -6.13 -6.40 -3.60
C ARG A 39 -6.16 -5.03 -2.95
N PHE A 40 -5.00 -4.40 -2.75
CA PHE A 40 -4.96 -3.02 -2.27
C PHE A 40 -5.72 -2.06 -3.18
N LEU A 41 -5.47 -2.11 -4.49
CA LEU A 41 -6.19 -1.25 -5.44
C LEU A 41 -7.70 -1.52 -5.44
N PHE A 42 -8.11 -2.78 -5.34
CA PHE A 42 -9.51 -3.16 -5.21
C PHE A 42 -10.17 -2.49 -4.00
N TYR A 43 -9.57 -2.61 -2.82
CA TYR A 43 -10.12 -1.99 -1.60
C TYR A 43 -10.00 -0.47 -1.60
N LEU A 44 -8.95 0.07 -2.21
CA LEU A 44 -8.81 1.52 -2.37
C LEU A 44 -9.97 2.06 -3.20
N LYS A 45 -10.36 1.37 -4.28
CA LYS A 45 -11.50 1.73 -5.12
C LYS A 45 -12.84 1.62 -4.40
N ASP A 46 -13.00 0.58 -3.61
CA ASP A 46 -14.20 0.36 -2.80
C ASP A 46 -14.38 1.44 -1.71
N ASN A 47 -13.27 1.88 -1.08
CA ASN A 47 -13.32 2.81 0.05
C ASN A 47 -13.19 4.29 -0.34
N TYR A 48 -12.66 4.57 -1.53
CA TYR A 48 -12.38 5.91 -2.05
C TYR A 48 -12.88 6.03 -3.49
N ASN A 49 -13.87 6.91 -3.72
CA ASN A 49 -14.54 7.06 -5.02
C ASN A 49 -13.78 7.91 -6.06
N ASN A 50 -12.52 8.29 -5.81
CA ASN A 50 -11.74 9.23 -6.63
C ASN A 50 -10.75 8.56 -7.59
N PHE A 51 -11.20 7.55 -8.33
CA PHE A 51 -10.39 6.87 -9.33
C PHE A 51 -10.45 7.59 -10.69
N PRO A 52 -9.32 7.70 -11.44
CA PRO A 52 -8.02 7.05 -11.26
C PRO A 52 -6.98 7.85 -10.44
N LEU A 53 -7.31 9.07 -10.00
CA LEU A 53 -6.35 9.95 -9.33
C LEU A 53 -5.83 9.34 -8.02
N GLU A 54 -6.72 8.78 -7.21
CA GLU A 54 -6.38 8.14 -5.93
C GLU A 54 -5.44 6.93 -6.13
N GLU A 55 -5.62 6.17 -7.22
CA GLU A 55 -4.71 5.08 -7.57
C GLU A 55 -3.29 5.57 -7.85
N ALA A 56 -3.14 6.63 -8.64
CA ALA A 56 -1.84 7.18 -8.99
C ALA A 56 -1.10 7.72 -7.75
N ILE A 57 -1.83 8.43 -6.88
CA ILE A 57 -1.32 8.92 -5.60
C ILE A 57 -0.90 7.74 -4.71
N ALA A 58 -1.75 6.71 -4.61
CA ALA A 58 -1.47 5.53 -3.80
C ALA A 58 -0.25 4.74 -4.28
N ARG A 59 -0.14 4.50 -5.60
CA ARG A 59 1.04 3.90 -6.24
C ARG A 59 2.30 4.68 -5.87
N GLN A 60 2.28 6.00 -6.04
CA GLN A 60 3.43 6.85 -5.76
C GLN A 60 3.81 6.84 -4.27
N LYS A 61 2.83 6.87 -3.36
CA LYS A 61 3.05 6.79 -1.91
C LYS A 61 3.70 5.49 -1.48
N ILE A 62 3.14 4.35 -1.93
CA ILE A 62 3.70 3.02 -1.63
C ILE A 62 5.11 2.89 -2.21
N GLN A 63 5.32 3.32 -3.45
CA GLN A 63 6.62 3.27 -4.10
C GLN A 63 7.67 4.12 -3.37
N ASN A 64 7.32 5.33 -2.97
CA ASN A 64 8.20 6.20 -2.19
C ASN A 64 8.51 5.61 -0.81
N PHE A 65 7.52 5.01 -0.15
CA PHE A 65 7.72 4.35 1.14
C PHE A 65 8.69 3.16 1.02
N LEU A 66 8.46 2.27 0.05
CA LEU A 66 9.34 1.13 -0.22
C LEU A 66 10.75 1.58 -0.61
N ASN A 67 10.88 2.61 -1.46
CA ASN A 67 12.18 3.19 -1.80
C ASN A 67 12.93 3.67 -0.55
N LYS A 68 12.25 4.29 0.42
CA LYS A 68 12.87 4.72 1.69
C LYS A 68 13.30 3.53 2.53
N LEU A 69 12.50 2.48 2.61
CA LEU A 69 12.87 1.27 3.35
C LEU A 69 14.12 0.60 2.76
N GLU A 70 14.24 0.57 1.43
CA GLU A 70 15.37 -0.04 0.75
C GLU A 70 16.60 0.88 0.64
N ASN A 71 16.45 2.20 0.83
CA ASN A 71 17.56 3.17 0.82
C ASN A 71 17.99 3.63 2.21
N LEU A 72 17.46 3.06 3.29
CA LEU A 72 18.01 3.31 4.63
C LEU A 72 19.39 2.63 4.69
N PRO A 73 20.50 3.39 4.79
CA PRO A 73 21.80 2.79 5.04
C PRO A 73 21.79 2.17 6.44
N GLU A 74 22.30 0.95 6.54
CA GLU A 74 22.57 0.23 7.79
C GLU A 74 23.35 1.07 8.81
#